data_AF-A0ABD5V5L7-F1
#
_entry.id   AF-A0ABD5V5L7-F1
#
_cell.length_a   1.000
_cell.length_b   1.000
_cell.length_c   1.000
_cell.angle_alpha   90.00
_cell.angle_beta   90.00
_cell.angle_gamma   90.00
#
_symmetry.space_group_name_H-M   'P 1'
#
loop_
_entity.id
_entity.type
_entity.pdbx_description
1 polymer ?
#
loop_
_entity_poly.entity_id
_entity_poly.type
_entity_poly.pdbx_seq_one_letter_code
_entity_poly.pdbx_strand_id
1 'polypeptide(L)'
;MNEGEQPAVRYRFSDPVGVLAAFDRAGIEHLEVSAERTIVIYRRTIFDFEVDDGQLEDAQTITVEVFDISPDLDATTDSVPLIETLVEELATTASVDWERR
;
A
#
# COMPACT_ATOMS: atom_id res chain seq x y z
N MET A 1 20.28 6.90 -10.31
CA MET A 1 19.54 7.49 -9.18
C MET A 1 18.76 8.65 -9.74
N ASN A 2 17.45 8.47 -9.95
CA ASN A 2 16.57 9.61 -10.25
C ASN A 2 16.26 10.29 -8.92
N GLU A 3 16.41 11.61 -8.87
CA GLU A 3 16.30 12.43 -7.65
C GLU A 3 14.84 12.63 -7.18
N GLY A 4 13.93 11.72 -7.53
CA GLY A 4 12.49 11.83 -7.25
C GLY A 4 11.72 10.51 -7.12
N GLU A 5 12.37 9.34 -7.25
CA GLU A 5 11.73 8.06 -6.89
C GLU A 5 11.74 7.94 -5.37
N GLN A 6 10.57 8.08 -4.75
CA GLN A 6 10.39 7.79 -3.33
C GLN A 6 10.61 6.28 -3.10
N PRO A 7 11.22 5.88 -1.98
CA PRO A 7 11.60 4.49 -1.79
C PRO A 7 10.37 3.59 -1.73
N ALA A 8 10.34 2.56 -2.56
CA ALA A 8 9.43 1.44 -2.38
C ALA A 8 9.76 0.75 -1.05
N VAL A 9 8.74 0.48 -0.25
CA VAL A 9 8.87 -0.11 1.09
C VAL A 9 8.17 -1.45 1.13
N ARG A 10 8.89 -2.44 1.66
CA ARG A 10 8.42 -3.82 1.76
C ARG A 10 7.82 -4.10 3.13
N TYR A 11 6.69 -4.82 3.15
CA TYR A 11 6.00 -5.23 4.37
C TYR A 11 5.60 -6.70 4.29
N ARG A 12 5.46 -7.33 5.45
CA ARG A 12 4.93 -8.69 5.59
C ARG A 12 3.79 -8.69 6.61
N PHE A 13 2.66 -9.28 6.25
CA PHE A 13 1.54 -9.52 7.17
C PHE A 13 1.79 -10.77 8.03
N SER A 14 1.09 -10.91 9.16
CA SER A 14 1.13 -12.14 9.98
C SER A 14 0.48 -13.33 9.29
N ASP A 15 -0.59 -13.07 8.52
CA ASP A 15 -1.42 -14.03 7.82
C ASP A 15 -1.78 -13.50 6.41
N PRO A 16 -2.16 -14.37 5.45
CA PRO A 16 -2.56 -13.93 4.11
C PRO A 16 -3.77 -12.98 4.14
N VAL A 17 -3.70 -11.89 3.38
CA VAL A 17 -4.71 -10.84 3.33
C VAL A 17 -5.36 -10.76 1.95
N GLY A 18 -6.69 -10.80 1.91
CA GLY A 18 -7.46 -10.36 0.74
C GLY A 18 -7.44 -8.83 0.64
N VAL A 19 -6.45 -8.30 -0.08
CA VAL A 19 -6.15 -6.87 -0.21
C VAL A 19 -7.35 -6.09 -0.74
N LEU A 20 -7.93 -6.52 -1.87
CA LEU A 20 -9.07 -5.82 -2.49
C LEU A 20 -10.28 -5.80 -1.56
N ALA A 21 -10.60 -6.95 -0.95
CA ALA A 21 -11.72 -7.06 -0.03
C ALA A 21 -11.50 -6.25 1.27
N ALA A 22 -10.26 -6.06 1.70
CA ALA A 22 -9.94 -5.25 2.87
C ALA A 22 -9.98 -3.75 2.54
N PHE A 23 -9.48 -3.31 1.39
CA PHE A 23 -9.66 -1.94 0.93
C PHE A 23 -11.12 -1.56 0.71
N ASP A 24 -11.93 -2.45 0.12
CA ASP A 24 -13.38 -2.24 -0.03
C ASP A 24 -14.06 -2.04 1.33
N ARG A 25 -13.69 -2.85 2.33
CA ARG A 25 -14.21 -2.74 3.71
C ARG A 25 -13.75 -1.48 4.43
N ALA A 26 -12.53 -1.02 4.14
CA ALA A 26 -11.98 0.22 4.68
C ALA A 26 -12.54 1.48 3.97
N GLY A 27 -13.25 1.30 2.84
CA GLY A 27 -13.69 2.42 1.99
C GLY A 27 -12.52 3.13 1.31
N ILE A 28 -11.43 2.41 1.03
CA ILE A 28 -10.26 2.92 0.32
C ILE A 28 -10.47 2.71 -1.17
N GLU A 29 -10.31 3.78 -1.96
CA GLU A 29 -10.43 3.72 -3.41
C GLU A 29 -9.23 2.98 -4.01
N HIS A 30 -9.50 2.05 -4.94
CA HIS A 30 -8.47 1.30 -5.65
C HIS A 30 -8.85 1.03 -7.11
N LEU A 31 -7.85 0.63 -7.88
CA LEU A 31 -7.98 0.14 -9.24
C LEU A 31 -7.10 -1.10 -9.39
N GLU A 32 -7.71 -2.26 -9.62
CA GLU A 32 -6.98 -3.48 -9.94
C GLU A 32 -6.30 -3.35 -11.32
N VAL A 33 -4.99 -3.56 -11.37
CA VAL A 33 -4.19 -3.52 -12.61
C VAL A 33 -3.88 -4.94 -13.08
N SER A 34 -3.59 -5.83 -12.14
CA SER A 34 -3.37 -7.26 -12.36
C SER A 34 -3.70 -8.04 -11.08
N ALA A 35 -3.59 -9.36 -11.11
CA ALA A 35 -3.77 -10.21 -9.93
C ALA A 35 -2.77 -9.93 -8.79
N GLU A 36 -1.66 -9.24 -9.06
CA GLU A 36 -0.59 -8.97 -8.10
C GLU A 36 -0.38 -7.46 -7.88
N ARG A 37 -1.17 -6.59 -8.51
CA ARG A 37 -0.94 -5.15 -8.51
C ARG A 37 -2.22 -4.34 -8.52
N THR A 38 -2.30 -3.34 -7.65
CA THR A 38 -3.39 -2.37 -7.60
C THR A 38 -2.88 -0.95 -7.36
N ILE A 39 -3.52 0.04 -7.98
CA ILE A 39 -3.30 1.45 -7.66
C ILE A 39 -4.27 1.85 -6.57
N VAL A 40 -3.77 2.45 -5.49
CA VAL A 40 -4.57 2.81 -4.32
C VAL A 40 -4.58 4.32 -4.15
N ILE A 41 -5.76 4.90 -3.91
CA ILE A 41 -5.93 6.32 -3.63
C ILE A 41 -6.38 6.45 -2.17
N TYR A 42 -5.49 6.93 -1.31
CA TYR A 42 -5.80 7.12 0.10
C TYR A 42 -5.31 8.48 0.57
N ARG A 43 -6.23 9.25 1.18
CA ARG A 43 -5.97 10.64 1.64
C ARG A 43 -5.35 11.54 0.57
N ARG A 44 -5.81 11.40 -0.69
CA ARG A 44 -5.35 12.15 -1.87
C ARG A 44 -3.90 11.85 -2.31
N THR A 45 -3.27 10.83 -1.73
CA THR A 45 -1.99 10.26 -2.20
C THR A 45 -2.28 9.01 -3.02
N ILE A 46 -1.56 8.85 -4.14
CA ILE A 46 -1.65 7.70 -5.02
C ILE A 46 -0.48 6.77 -4.72
N PHE A 47 -0.78 5.50 -4.45
CA PHE A 47 0.18 4.46 -4.15
C PHE A 47 0.18 3.40 -5.25
N ASP A 48 1.36 2.93 -5.61
CA ASP A 48 1.49 1.68 -6.35
C ASP A 48 1.68 0.55 -5.32
N PHE A 49 0.77 -0.42 -5.34
CA PHE A 49 0.73 -1.52 -4.39
C PHE A 49 0.94 -2.83 -5.14
N GLU A 50 2.04 -3.51 -4.84
CA GLU A 50 2.43 -4.77 -5.46
C GLU A 50 2.50 -5.89 -4.42
N VAL A 51 2.05 -7.08 -4.80
CA VAL A 51 2.15 -8.30 -4.00
C VAL A 51 3.39 -9.05 -4.42
N ASP A 52 4.31 -9.29 -3.48
CA ASP A 52 5.54 -10.04 -3.71
C ASP A 52 5.38 -11.56 -3.46
N ASP A 53 4.36 -11.94 -2.68
CA ASP A 53 4.10 -13.31 -2.23
C ASP A 53 2.58 -13.53 -2.07
N GLY A 54 2.00 -14.34 -2.97
CA GLY A 54 0.56 -14.54 -3.12
C GLY A 54 -0.02 -13.72 -4.28
N GLN A 55 -1.31 -13.44 -4.22
CA GLN A 55 -2.05 -12.55 -5.12
C GLN A 55 -2.84 -11.54 -4.29
N LEU A 56 -3.51 -10.58 -4.93
CA LEU A 56 -4.35 -9.60 -4.23
C LEU A 56 -5.47 -10.22 -3.37
N GLU A 57 -5.85 -11.48 -3.62
CA GLU A 57 -6.83 -12.21 -2.80
C GLU A 57 -6.23 -12.87 -1.55
N ASP A 58 -4.91 -13.08 -1.49
CA ASP A 58 -4.21 -13.83 -0.43
C ASP A 58 -2.75 -13.35 -0.20
N ALA A 59 -2.53 -12.04 -0.24
CA ALA A 59 -1.20 -11.45 -0.16
C ALA A 59 -0.56 -11.63 1.23
N GLN A 60 0.66 -12.14 1.27
CA GLN A 60 1.44 -12.26 2.51
C GLN A 60 2.54 -11.19 2.60
N THR A 61 3.17 -10.86 1.47
CA THR A 61 4.26 -9.89 1.39
C THR A 61 3.94 -8.90 0.29
N ILE A 62 4.17 -7.62 0.56
CA ILE A 62 3.83 -6.53 -0.35
C ILE A 62 4.98 -5.54 -0.45
N THR A 63 5.04 -4.86 -1.58
CA THR A 63 5.87 -3.67 -1.79
C THR A 63 4.94 -2.51 -2.13
N VAL A 64 5.15 -1.37 -1.48
CA VAL A 64 4.33 -0.17 -1.70
C VAL A 64 5.24 1.01 -1.94
N GLU A 65 4.91 1.79 -2.96
CA GLU A 65 5.54 3.07 -3.27
C GLU A 65 4.49 4.16 -3.43
N VAL A 66 4.91 5.42 -3.29
CA VAL A 66 4.05 6.57 -3.59
C VAL A 66 4.32 6.98 -5.04
N PHE A 67 3.27 6.90 -5.85
CA PHE A 67 3.31 7.30 -7.26
C PHE A 67 3.08 8.80 -7.43
N ASP A 68 2.14 9.37 -6.66
CA ASP A 68 1.89 10.81 -6.63
C ASP A 68 1.46 11.24 -5.23
N ILE A 69 2.14 12.24 -4.67
CA ILE A 69 1.87 12.71 -3.32
C ILE A 69 0.71 13.72 -3.31
N SER A 70 -0.09 13.71 -2.25
CA SER A 70 -1.15 14.71 -2.09
C SER A 70 -0.61 16.13 -2.34
N PRO A 71 -1.33 16.98 -3.11
CA PRO A 71 -0.92 18.35 -3.36
C PRO A 71 -0.95 19.24 -2.11
N ASP A 72 -1.48 18.73 -0.99
CA ASP A 72 -1.44 19.41 0.31
C ASP A 72 -0.10 19.21 1.03
N LEU A 73 0.79 18.36 0.50
CA LEU A 73 2.08 18.01 1.08
C LEU A 73 3.24 18.52 0.21
N ASP A 74 4.38 18.76 0.85
CA ASP A 74 5.60 19.15 0.13
C ASP A 74 6.17 17.95 -0.65
N ALA A 75 6.73 18.20 -1.83
CA ALA A 75 7.38 17.16 -2.65
C ALA A 75 8.55 16.45 -1.93
N THR A 76 9.10 17.07 -0.88
CA THR A 76 10.17 16.50 -0.04
C THR A 76 9.63 15.77 1.20
N THR A 77 8.31 15.62 1.33
CA THR A 77 7.71 14.89 2.44
C THR A 77 8.15 13.44 2.40
N ASP A 78 8.55 12.90 3.56
CA ASP A 78 8.86 11.49 3.69
C ASP A 78 7.60 10.65 3.37
N SER A 79 7.71 9.75 2.41
CA SER A 79 6.60 8.89 1.98
C SER A 79 6.35 7.75 2.94
N VAL A 80 7.36 7.34 3.73
CA VAL A 80 7.28 6.16 4.59
C VAL A 80 6.08 6.24 5.56
N PRO A 81 5.85 7.36 6.28
CA PRO A 81 4.68 7.45 7.16
C PRO A 81 3.33 7.40 6.42
N LEU A 82 3.27 7.85 5.16
CA LEU A 82 2.05 7.79 4.34
C LEU A 82 1.75 6.34 3.97
N ILE A 83 2.79 5.60 3.56
CA ILE A 83 2.70 4.17 3.25
C ILE A 83 2.33 3.37 4.51
N GLU A 84 2.99 3.62 5.65
CA GLU A 84 2.68 2.93 6.91
C GLU A 84 1.25 3.21 7.36
N THR A 85 0.71 4.42 7.15
CA THR A 85 -0.70 4.71 7.44
C THR A 85 -1.65 3.89 6.56
N LEU A 86 -1.33 3.70 5.27
CA LEU A 86 -2.12 2.85 4.37
C LEU A 86 -2.06 1.38 4.80
N VAL A 87 -0.86 0.86 5.09
CA VAL A 87 -0.63 -0.53 5.50
C VAL A 87 -1.31 -0.82 6.84
N GLU A 88 -1.24 0.12 7.80
CA GLU A 88 -1.92 0.00 9.10
C GLU A 88 -3.45 -0.08 8.94
N GLU A 89 -4.05 0.76 8.09
CA GLU A 89 -5.50 0.76 7.85
C GLU A 89 -5.94 -0.57 7.20
N LEU A 90 -5.17 -1.05 6.22
CA LEU A 90 -5.38 -2.34 5.56
C LEU A 90 -5.29 -3.49 6.57
N ALA A 91 -4.22 -3.53 7.37
CA ALA A 91 -3.97 -4.57 8.36
C ALA A 91 -5.03 -4.58 9.47
N THR A 92 -5.40 -3.40 9.99
CA THR A 92 -6.48 -3.24 10.97
C THR A 92 -7.79 -3.78 10.42
N THR A 93 -8.13 -3.44 9.18
CA THR A 93 -9.35 -3.92 8.52
C THR A 93 -9.33 -5.43 8.29
N ALA A 94 -8.16 -6.00 7.96
CA ALA A 94 -7.97 -7.43 7.82
C ALA A 94 -7.81 -8.17 9.16
N SER A 95 -7.66 -7.45 10.27
CA SER A 95 -7.36 -8.00 11.61
C SER A 95 -6.11 -8.87 11.63
N VAL A 96 -5.05 -8.39 10.97
CA VAL A 96 -3.71 -9.01 10.96
C VAL A 96 -2.67 -8.03 11.50
N ASP A 97 -1.53 -8.54 11.94
CA ASP A 97 -0.37 -7.71 12.24
C ASP A 97 0.50 -7.53 10.99
N TRP A 98 1.41 -6.55 11.00
CA TRP A 98 2.39 -6.35 9.94
C TRP A 98 3.75 -5.94 10.49
N GLU A 99 4.79 -6.19 9.70
CA GLU A 99 6.13 -5.69 9.97
C GLU A 99 6.80 -5.19 8.68
N ARG A 100 7.64 -4.17 8.82
CA ARG A 100 8.47 -3.65 7.73
C ARG A 100 9.67 -4.57 7.51
N ARG A 101 10.05 -4.79 6.25
CA ARG A 101 11.16 -5.67 5.84
C ARG A 101 12.34 -4.91 5.25
#